data_AF-A0A8T3A0Y6-F1
#
_entry.id   AF-A0A8T3A0Y6-F1
#
_cell.length_a   1.000
_cell.length_b   1.000
_cell.length_c   1.000
_cell.angle_alpha   90.00
_cell.angle_beta   90.00
_cell.angle_gamma   90.00
#
_symmetry.space_group_name_H-M   'P 1'
#
loop_
_entity.id
_entity.type
_entity.pdbx_description
1 polymer ?
#
loop_
_entity_poly.entity_id
_entity_poly.type
_entity_poly.pdbx_seq_one_letter_code
_entity_poly.pdbx_strand_id
1 'polypeptide(L)'
;MLRWISDFTLTDRMQNEYIRKKVGIAPVVDKIRKSVIDGQAHTNSQMNKLLETMADWYKYADNRKKIVGFCAYVIRSFIAKLYAARYRLKSRAKEYKIASRDLSRPLRGSIRNDSLEYSDLLRMGLVDAIDGVQFSHMALIPSCDYTPLPKNWVPEHEWVLREYIKLQDPKFFFELRKFVKHQELGVPQDDMSKIVWNFKVCGVFGRDNHDNN
;
A
#
# COMPACT_ATOMS: atom_id res chain seq x y z
N MET A 1 49.01 -24.34 28.86
CA MET A 1 48.40 -23.06 29.30
C MET A 1 47.35 -22.48 28.33
N LEU A 2 47.26 -22.94 27.06
CA LEU A 2 46.27 -22.45 26.07
C LEU A 2 44.89 -23.14 26.13
N ARG A 3 44.78 -24.32 26.74
CA ARG A 3 43.54 -25.10 26.83
C ARG A 3 42.48 -24.44 27.73
N TRP A 4 42.92 -23.77 28.80
CA TRP A 4 42.05 -23.11 29.77
C TRP A 4 41.36 -21.84 29.22
N ILE A 5 42.04 -21.12 28.31
CA ILE A 5 41.49 -19.92 27.66
C ILE A 5 40.44 -20.32 26.60
N SER A 6 40.67 -21.42 25.89
CA SER A 6 39.71 -21.97 24.91
C SER A 6 38.40 -22.42 25.58
N ASP A 7 38.50 -23.20 26.66
CA ASP A 7 37.33 -23.77 27.33
C ASP A 7 36.46 -22.69 28.00
N PHE A 8 37.06 -21.61 28.51
CA PHE A 8 36.33 -20.44 29.04
C PHE A 8 35.47 -19.78 27.95
N THR A 9 35.99 -19.64 26.73
CA THR A 9 35.24 -18.99 25.62
C THR A 9 34.14 -19.87 25.03
N LEU A 10 34.30 -21.20 25.03
CA LEU A 10 33.32 -22.13 24.48
C LEU A 10 32.14 -22.31 25.45
N THR A 11 32.42 -22.49 26.73
CA THR A 11 31.37 -22.61 27.76
C THR A 11 30.64 -21.28 27.96
N ASP A 12 31.32 -20.13 27.91
CA ASP A 12 30.65 -18.81 27.90
C ASP A 12 29.78 -18.57 26.66
N ARG A 13 30.19 -19.09 25.49
CA ARG A 13 29.36 -19.04 24.27
C ARG A 13 28.09 -19.88 24.41
N MET A 14 28.23 -21.11 24.88
CA MET A 14 27.10 -22.00 25.09
C MET A 14 26.15 -21.51 26.18
N GLN A 15 26.70 -20.95 27.27
CA GLN A 15 25.91 -20.35 28.34
C GLN A 15 25.19 -19.10 27.85
N ASN A 16 25.83 -18.26 27.03
CA ASN A 16 25.16 -17.12 26.38
C ASN A 16 24.05 -17.54 25.43
N GLU A 17 24.23 -18.60 24.63
CA GLU A 17 23.17 -19.15 23.78
C GLU A 17 22.00 -19.72 24.60
N TYR A 18 22.30 -20.45 25.67
CA TYR A 18 21.29 -20.98 26.58
C TYR A 18 20.49 -19.85 27.24
N ILE A 19 21.15 -18.80 27.73
CA ILE A 19 20.50 -17.60 28.28
C ILE A 19 19.66 -16.91 27.21
N ARG A 20 20.14 -16.78 25.95
CA ARG A 20 19.35 -16.19 24.84
C ARG A 20 18.08 -16.98 24.52
N LYS A 21 18.16 -18.30 24.56
CA LYS A 21 17.04 -19.21 24.30
C LYS A 21 16.02 -19.18 25.45
N LYS A 22 16.48 -19.03 26.70
CA LYS A 22 15.67 -19.00 27.92
C LYS A 22 15.03 -17.63 28.21
N VAL A 23 15.70 -16.53 27.87
CA VAL A 23 15.25 -15.14 28.07
C VAL A 23 14.36 -14.64 26.91
N GLY A 24 14.22 -15.41 25.83
CA GLY A 24 13.38 -15.01 24.68
C GLY A 24 13.99 -13.87 23.86
N ILE A 25 15.32 -13.73 23.85
CA ILE A 25 16.01 -12.67 23.10
C ILE A 25 15.84 -12.86 21.57
N ALA A 26 15.75 -14.09 21.09
CA ALA A 26 15.44 -14.40 19.69
C ALA A 26 14.09 -13.78 19.24
N PRO A 27 12.95 -14.02 19.94
CA PRO A 27 11.69 -13.35 19.61
C PRO A 27 11.76 -11.82 19.64
N VAL A 28 12.55 -11.23 20.55
CA VAL A 28 12.73 -9.77 20.63
C VAL A 28 13.52 -9.25 19.43
N VAL A 29 14.60 -9.91 19.02
CA VAL A 29 15.39 -9.56 17.84
C VAL A 29 14.56 -9.69 16.56
N ASP A 30 13.76 -10.75 16.45
CA ASP A 30 12.86 -10.96 15.31
C ASP A 30 11.73 -9.92 15.28
N LYS A 31 11.19 -9.54 16.45
CA LYS A 31 10.18 -8.47 16.56
C LYS A 31 10.76 -7.09 16.20
N ILE A 32 12.01 -6.81 16.56
CA ILE A 32 12.72 -5.58 16.17
C ILE A 32 13.04 -5.60 14.67
N ARG A 33 13.40 -6.76 14.11
CA ARG A 33 13.66 -6.92 12.67
C ARG A 33 12.39 -6.70 11.87
N LYS A 34 11.28 -7.31 12.28
CA LYS A 34 9.95 -7.12 11.70
C LYS A 34 9.54 -5.66 11.74
N SER A 35 9.64 -4.98 12.90
CA SER A 35 9.25 -3.56 13.00
C SER A 35 10.09 -2.62 12.12
N VAL A 36 11.37 -2.93 11.89
CA VAL A 36 12.23 -2.17 10.98
C VAL A 36 11.83 -2.36 9.52
N ILE A 37 11.53 -3.61 9.12
CA ILE A 37 11.06 -3.96 7.79
C ILE A 37 9.68 -3.34 7.53
N ASP A 38 8.76 -3.49 8.47
CA ASP A 38 7.40 -2.93 8.41
C ASP A 38 7.45 -1.40 8.28
N GLY A 39 8.37 -0.73 8.98
CA GLY A 39 8.56 0.72 8.85
C GLY A 39 9.05 1.17 7.47
N GLN A 40 9.95 0.41 6.84
CA GLN A 40 10.43 0.67 5.48
C GLN A 40 9.33 0.38 4.45
N ALA A 41 8.67 -0.78 4.56
CA ALA A 41 7.57 -1.18 3.69
C ALA A 41 6.40 -0.18 3.75
N HIS A 42 6.01 0.25 4.96
CA HIS A 42 4.96 1.24 5.15
C HIS A 42 5.31 2.57 4.47
N THR A 43 6.53 3.08 4.67
CA THR A 43 6.97 4.34 4.06
C THR A 43 6.99 4.24 2.54
N ASN A 44 7.50 3.15 1.98
CA ASN A 44 7.50 2.93 0.53
C ASN A 44 6.07 2.84 -0.02
N SER A 45 5.17 2.11 0.64
CA SER A 45 3.76 1.98 0.23
C SER A 45 3.03 3.32 0.21
N GLN A 46 3.21 4.16 1.23
CA GLN A 46 2.62 5.50 1.27
C GLN A 46 3.13 6.38 0.11
N MET A 47 4.41 6.30 -0.18
CA MET A 47 5.03 7.07 -1.27
C MET A 47 4.64 6.54 -2.65
N ASN A 48 4.40 5.23 -2.79
CA ASN A 48 3.86 4.63 -4.00
C ASN A 48 2.43 5.10 -4.27
N LYS A 49 1.55 5.12 -3.26
CA LYS A 49 0.19 5.66 -3.40
C LYS A 49 0.18 7.11 -3.88
N LEU A 50 1.11 7.93 -3.38
CA LEU A 50 1.29 9.31 -3.86
C LEU A 50 1.72 9.35 -5.33
N LEU A 51 2.66 8.48 -5.73
CA LEU A 51 3.13 8.39 -7.10
C LEU A 51 2.05 7.87 -8.06
N GLU A 52 1.27 6.88 -7.66
CA GLU A 52 0.10 6.39 -8.40
C GLU A 52 -0.92 7.52 -8.59
N THR A 53 -1.25 8.24 -7.51
CA THR A 53 -2.13 9.41 -7.57
C THR A 53 -1.57 10.45 -8.55
N MET A 54 -0.28 10.78 -8.50
CA MET A 54 0.34 11.68 -9.47
C MET A 54 0.23 11.13 -10.90
N ALA A 55 0.46 9.83 -11.10
CA ALA A 55 0.33 9.21 -12.41
C ALA A 55 -1.10 9.30 -12.96
N ASP A 56 -2.11 9.21 -12.09
CA ASP A 56 -3.52 9.30 -12.45
C ASP A 56 -3.95 10.75 -12.74
N TRP A 57 -3.47 11.71 -11.96
CA TRP A 57 -3.71 13.13 -12.21
C TRP A 57 -3.17 13.59 -13.57
N TYR A 58 -2.02 13.06 -13.97
CA TYR A 58 -1.41 13.35 -15.27
C TYR A 58 -1.82 12.34 -16.36
N LYS A 59 -2.88 11.55 -16.17
CA LYS A 59 -3.31 10.51 -17.11
C LYS A 59 -3.51 11.02 -18.54
N TYR A 60 -4.11 12.20 -18.69
CA TYR A 60 -4.42 12.81 -20.00
C TYR A 60 -3.37 13.84 -20.47
N ALA A 61 -2.27 14.01 -19.71
CA ALA A 61 -1.24 14.96 -20.06
C ALA A 61 -0.16 14.31 -20.94
N ASP A 62 0.14 14.94 -22.08
CA ASP A 62 1.13 14.40 -23.04
C ASP A 62 2.54 14.29 -22.42
N ASN A 63 2.85 15.15 -21.44
CA ASN A 63 4.10 15.15 -20.70
C ASN A 63 4.12 14.22 -19.46
N ARG A 64 3.12 13.33 -19.27
CA ARG A 64 2.97 12.43 -18.11
C ARG A 64 4.27 11.77 -17.68
N LYS A 65 4.98 11.14 -18.61
CA LYS A 65 6.23 10.41 -18.32
C LYS A 65 7.34 11.31 -17.77
N LYS A 66 7.41 12.57 -18.22
CA LYS A 66 8.42 13.53 -17.76
C LYS A 66 8.13 13.99 -16.34
N ILE A 67 6.89 14.39 -16.07
CA ILE A 67 6.48 14.91 -14.75
C ILE A 67 6.50 13.80 -13.71
N VAL A 68 5.84 12.67 -13.96
CA VAL A 68 5.79 11.54 -13.02
C VAL A 68 7.19 10.97 -12.77
N GLY A 69 8.04 10.90 -13.81
CA GLY A 69 9.42 10.47 -13.68
C GLY A 69 10.26 11.40 -12.80
N PHE A 70 10.06 12.72 -12.93
CA PHE A 70 10.68 13.71 -12.06
C PHE A 70 10.20 13.57 -10.61
N CYS A 71 8.89 13.46 -10.37
CA CYS A 71 8.32 13.23 -9.05
C CYS A 71 8.89 11.96 -8.40
N ALA A 72 8.96 10.86 -9.15
CA ALA A 72 9.54 9.60 -8.68
C ALA A 72 11.02 9.73 -8.33
N TYR A 73 11.80 10.47 -9.12
CA TYR A 73 13.21 10.76 -8.81
C TYR A 73 13.37 11.59 -7.52
N VAL A 74 12.56 12.63 -7.34
CA VAL A 74 12.59 13.49 -6.15
C VAL A 74 12.20 12.68 -4.91
N ILE A 75 11.08 11.96 -4.97
CA ILE A 75 10.57 11.14 -3.87
C ILE A 75 11.59 10.07 -3.46
N ARG A 76 12.14 9.33 -4.42
CA ARG A 76 13.16 8.31 -4.14
C ARG A 76 14.42 8.90 -3.51
N SER A 77 14.87 10.07 -4.00
CA SER A 77 16.01 10.78 -3.42
C SER A 77 15.75 11.28 -2.00
N PHE A 78 14.52 11.73 -1.73
CA PHE A 78 14.08 12.15 -0.40
C PHE A 78 14.04 10.96 0.56
N ILE A 79 13.39 9.86 0.17
CA ILE A 79 13.31 8.64 0.98
C ILE A 79 14.71 8.08 1.27
N ALA A 80 15.60 8.05 0.28
CA ALA A 80 16.98 7.63 0.50
C ALA A 80 17.70 8.47 1.56
N LYS A 81 17.50 9.81 1.57
CA LYS A 81 18.05 10.68 2.62
C LYS A 81 17.39 10.45 3.99
N LEU A 82 16.08 10.23 4.02
CA LEU A 82 15.34 9.92 5.24
C LEU A 82 15.87 8.63 5.87
N TYR A 83 16.06 7.60 5.07
CA TYR A 83 16.64 6.34 5.49
C TYR A 83 18.10 6.48 5.91
N ALA A 84 18.90 7.28 5.20
CA ALA A 84 20.27 7.58 5.59
C ALA A 84 20.34 8.11 7.02
N ALA A 85 19.51 9.12 7.33
CA ALA A 85 19.42 9.71 8.66
C ALA A 85 18.90 8.72 9.70
N ARG A 86 17.79 8.02 9.39
CA ARG A 86 17.12 7.09 10.31
C ARG A 86 18.01 5.91 10.71
N TYR A 87 18.75 5.35 9.75
CA TYR A 87 19.63 4.19 9.98
C TYR A 87 21.09 4.58 10.22
N ARG A 88 21.40 5.87 10.39
CA ARG A 88 22.76 6.41 10.61
C ARG A 88 23.76 5.98 9.54
N LEU A 89 23.30 5.90 8.30
CA LEU A 89 24.14 5.64 7.14
C LEU A 89 24.76 6.97 6.69
N LYS A 90 26.07 6.94 6.41
CA LYS A 90 26.88 8.16 6.24
C LYS A 90 26.69 8.87 4.89
N SER A 91 26.02 8.26 3.90
CA SER A 91 25.95 8.82 2.55
C SER A 91 24.92 8.10 1.69
N ARG A 92 24.14 8.88 0.91
CA ARG A 92 23.10 8.48 -0.07
C ARG A 92 23.46 7.28 -0.97
N ALA A 93 24.74 7.20 -1.35
CA ALA A 93 25.23 6.14 -2.23
C ALA A 93 25.29 4.79 -1.51
N LYS A 94 25.50 4.81 -0.18
CA LYS A 94 25.56 3.62 0.66
C LYS A 94 24.18 3.00 0.83
N GLU A 95 23.11 3.79 0.91
CA GLU A 95 21.73 3.31 0.97
C GLU A 95 21.38 2.61 -0.33
N TYR A 96 21.64 3.22 -1.49
CA TYR A 96 21.36 2.54 -2.77
C TYR A 96 22.18 1.27 -2.96
N LYS A 97 23.40 1.21 -2.40
CA LYS A 97 24.22 -0.01 -2.41
C LYS A 97 23.60 -1.14 -1.55
N ILE A 98 22.96 -0.78 -0.43
CA ILE A 98 22.35 -1.74 0.50
C ILE A 98 20.91 -2.12 0.07
N ALA A 99 20.09 -1.11 -0.20
CA ALA A 99 18.64 -1.22 -0.40
C ALA A 99 18.21 -1.44 -1.86
N SER A 100 19.15 -1.54 -2.81
CA SER A 100 18.88 -1.45 -4.25
C SER A 100 18.45 -0.03 -4.69
N ARG A 101 18.45 0.22 -6.01
CA ARG A 101 18.10 1.52 -6.59
C ARG A 101 16.66 1.94 -6.28
N ASP A 102 15.77 0.97 -6.18
CA ASP A 102 14.34 1.08 -5.89
C ASP A 102 14.00 0.99 -4.39
N LEU A 103 14.98 0.82 -3.50
CA LEU A 103 14.79 0.73 -2.04
C LEU A 103 13.92 -0.46 -1.57
N SER A 104 13.87 -1.52 -2.37
CA SER A 104 13.14 -2.78 -2.07
C SER A 104 13.90 -3.72 -1.14
N ARG A 105 15.22 -3.56 -0.95
CA ARG A 105 15.98 -4.40 -0.02
C ARG A 105 16.00 -3.78 1.39
N PRO A 106 15.92 -4.59 2.45
CA PRO A 106 15.90 -4.09 3.82
C PRO A 106 17.24 -3.44 4.17
N LEU A 107 17.17 -2.22 4.73
CA LEU A 107 18.36 -1.41 5.05
C LEU A 107 19.17 -1.92 6.24
N ARG A 108 18.57 -2.73 7.12
CA ARG A 108 19.21 -3.26 8.32
C ARG A 108 19.38 -4.79 8.24
N GLY A 109 20.15 -5.24 7.24
CA GLY A 109 20.51 -6.66 7.04
C GLY A 109 21.83 -7.10 7.67
N SER A 110 22.53 -6.25 8.44
CA SER A 110 23.83 -6.60 9.04
C SER A 110 23.87 -6.29 10.53
N ILE A 111 23.06 -6.99 11.32
CA ILE A 111 23.43 -7.26 12.71
C ILE A 111 24.03 -8.67 12.69
N ARG A 112 25.34 -8.72 12.40
CA ARG A 112 26.25 -9.86 12.62
C ARG A 112 25.69 -11.23 12.23
N ASN A 113 25.90 -11.64 10.98
CA ASN A 113 26.24 -12.98 10.44
C ASN A 113 25.76 -14.30 11.07
N ASP A 114 24.87 -14.33 12.07
CA ASP A 114 24.52 -15.56 12.81
C ASP A 114 23.01 -15.85 12.85
N SER A 115 22.20 -15.21 11.99
CA SER A 115 20.74 -15.44 11.99
C SER A 115 20.18 -15.48 10.58
N LEU A 116 19.25 -16.42 10.39
CA LEU A 116 18.48 -16.72 9.16
C LEU A 116 18.34 -15.52 8.23
N GLU A 117 18.84 -15.67 7.01
CA GLU A 117 18.91 -14.59 6.03
C GLU A 117 17.49 -14.09 5.69
N TYR A 118 17.36 -12.80 5.38
CA TYR A 118 16.07 -12.21 4.97
C TYR A 118 15.45 -12.95 3.76
N SER A 119 16.29 -13.46 2.87
CA SER A 119 15.92 -14.35 1.75
C SER A 119 15.21 -15.62 2.21
N ASP A 120 15.68 -16.24 3.29
CA ASP A 120 15.05 -17.44 3.87
C ASP A 120 13.71 -17.12 4.54
N LEU A 121 13.61 -15.98 5.23
CA LEU A 121 12.35 -15.52 5.83
C LEU A 121 11.27 -15.22 4.78
N LEU A 122 11.66 -14.63 3.66
CA LEU A 122 10.79 -14.43 2.49
C LEU A 122 10.38 -15.78 1.89
N ARG A 123 11.32 -16.71 1.70
CA ARG A 123 11.06 -18.04 1.13
C ARG A 123 10.13 -18.88 2.00
N MET A 124 10.19 -18.70 3.32
CA MET A 124 9.31 -19.36 4.29
C MET A 124 7.94 -18.66 4.44
N GLY A 125 7.71 -17.52 3.78
CA GLY A 125 6.45 -16.77 3.88
C GLY A 125 6.23 -16.10 5.24
N LEU A 126 7.28 -15.90 6.03
CA LEU A 126 7.19 -15.36 7.39
C LEU A 126 7.24 -13.81 7.42
N VAL A 127 7.68 -13.21 6.31
CA VAL A 127 7.80 -11.76 6.11
C VAL A 127 7.37 -11.45 4.68
N ASP A 128 6.66 -10.34 4.48
CA ASP A 128 6.28 -9.87 3.15
C ASP A 128 7.45 -9.17 2.44
N ALA A 129 7.49 -9.29 1.11
CA ALA A 129 8.45 -8.56 0.30
C ALA A 129 8.20 -7.05 0.45
N ILE A 130 9.28 -6.28 0.64
CA ILE A 130 9.18 -4.81 0.65
C ILE A 130 8.99 -4.36 -0.80
N ASP A 131 7.83 -3.78 -1.08
CA ASP A 131 7.61 -3.10 -2.35
C ASP A 131 8.58 -1.92 -2.50
N GLY A 132 9.35 -1.93 -3.58
CA GLY A 132 10.22 -0.82 -3.94
C GLY A 132 9.42 0.43 -4.33
N VAL A 133 10.10 1.57 -4.33
CA VAL A 133 9.51 2.83 -4.83
C VAL A 133 9.29 2.70 -6.33
N GLN A 134 8.04 2.84 -6.76
CA GLN A 134 7.60 2.69 -8.14
C GLN A 134 8.24 3.72 -9.09
N PHE A 135 8.06 3.49 -10.40
CA PHE A 135 8.54 4.36 -11.48
C PHE A 135 10.05 4.65 -11.40
N SER A 136 10.85 3.61 -11.13
CA SER A 136 12.33 3.68 -11.16
C SER A 136 12.87 4.07 -12.54
N HIS A 137 12.16 3.65 -13.59
CA HIS A 137 12.43 3.97 -14.98
C HIS A 137 11.19 4.55 -15.66
N MET A 138 11.40 5.43 -16.65
CA MET A 138 10.30 6.06 -17.40
C MET A 138 9.41 5.04 -18.13
N ALA A 139 9.94 3.87 -18.47
CA ALA A 139 9.20 2.79 -19.13
C ALA A 139 8.10 2.19 -18.24
N LEU A 140 8.27 2.24 -16.91
CA LEU A 140 7.28 1.75 -15.95
C LEU A 140 6.12 2.74 -15.75
N ILE A 141 6.27 3.98 -16.21
CA ILE A 141 5.23 4.99 -16.10
C ILE A 141 4.20 4.73 -17.20
N PRO A 142 2.91 4.60 -16.87
CA PRO A 142 1.89 4.32 -17.88
C PRO A 142 1.84 5.46 -18.90
N SER A 143 1.52 5.13 -20.16
CA SER A 143 1.44 6.11 -21.25
C SER A 143 0.27 7.07 -21.06
N CYS A 144 0.30 8.22 -21.74
CA CYS A 144 -0.85 9.11 -21.79
C CYS A 144 -2.06 8.38 -22.38
N ASP A 145 -3.23 8.61 -21.81
CA ASP A 145 -4.49 8.16 -22.37
C ASP A 145 -4.96 9.18 -23.40
N TYR A 146 -5.03 8.75 -24.66
CA TYR A 146 -5.55 9.57 -25.77
C TYR A 146 -6.98 9.20 -26.13
N THR A 147 -7.67 8.41 -25.29
CA THR A 147 -9.09 8.11 -25.49
C THR A 147 -9.85 9.44 -25.51
N PRO A 148 -10.53 9.77 -26.62
CA PRO A 148 -11.26 11.03 -26.69
C PRO A 148 -12.35 11.05 -25.62
N LEU A 149 -12.58 12.23 -25.05
CA LEU A 149 -13.69 12.40 -24.10
C LEU A 149 -15.01 12.03 -24.81
N PRO A 150 -15.92 11.32 -24.12
CA PRO A 150 -17.27 11.10 -24.63
C PRO A 150 -17.94 12.41 -25.03
N LYS A 151 -18.77 12.41 -26.09
CA LYS A 151 -19.45 13.62 -26.58
C LYS A 151 -20.27 14.34 -25.50
N ASN A 152 -20.81 13.59 -24.53
CA ASN A 152 -21.60 14.10 -23.42
C ASN A 152 -20.82 14.03 -22.09
N TRP A 153 -19.49 14.11 -22.15
CA TRP A 153 -18.68 14.07 -20.93
C TRP A 153 -18.93 15.30 -20.08
N VAL A 154 -19.30 15.05 -18.83
CA VAL A 154 -19.56 16.07 -17.82
C VAL A 154 -18.75 15.66 -16.58
N PRO A 155 -17.95 16.57 -15.99
CA PRO A 155 -17.22 16.28 -14.78
C PRO A 155 -18.14 15.80 -13.65
N GLU A 156 -17.65 14.91 -12.78
CA GLU A 156 -18.49 14.35 -11.72
C GLU A 156 -19.07 15.43 -10.77
N HIS A 157 -18.26 16.43 -10.43
CA HIS A 157 -18.70 17.56 -9.59
C HIS A 157 -19.81 18.40 -10.25
N GLU A 158 -19.82 18.48 -11.58
CA GLU A 158 -20.81 19.26 -12.33
C GLU A 158 -22.21 18.60 -12.23
N TRP A 159 -22.29 17.28 -12.12
CA TRP A 159 -23.56 16.59 -11.84
C TRP A 159 -24.14 17.00 -10.47
N VAL A 160 -23.28 17.05 -9.45
CA VAL A 160 -23.67 17.46 -8.09
C VAL A 160 -24.17 18.91 -8.09
N LEU A 161 -23.46 19.80 -8.79
CA LEU A 161 -23.87 21.20 -8.91
C LEU A 161 -25.19 21.37 -9.66
N ARG A 162 -25.39 20.63 -10.76
CA ARG A 162 -26.66 20.63 -11.51
C ARG A 162 -27.82 20.15 -10.65
N GLU A 163 -27.61 19.11 -9.85
CA GLU A 163 -28.63 18.62 -8.94
C GLU A 163 -28.94 19.65 -7.84
N TYR A 164 -27.91 20.28 -7.29
CA TYR A 164 -28.09 21.37 -6.33
C TYR A 164 -28.89 22.55 -6.92
N ILE A 165 -28.64 22.92 -8.18
CA ILE A 165 -29.40 23.96 -8.87
C ILE A 165 -30.87 23.55 -9.03
N LYS A 166 -31.16 22.29 -9.40
CA LYS A 166 -32.56 21.80 -9.48
C LYS A 166 -33.25 21.85 -8.13
N LEU A 167 -32.54 21.57 -7.03
CA LEU A 167 -33.08 21.64 -5.67
C LEU A 167 -33.42 23.07 -5.23
N GLN A 168 -32.90 24.10 -5.88
CA GLN A 168 -33.30 25.48 -5.63
C GLN A 168 -34.69 25.80 -6.20
N ASP A 169 -35.21 25.04 -7.17
CA ASP A 169 -36.58 25.21 -7.66
C ASP A 169 -37.58 24.75 -6.59
N PRO A 170 -38.41 25.66 -6.04
CA PRO A 170 -39.38 25.32 -5.01
C PRO A 170 -40.37 24.24 -5.43
N LYS A 171 -40.74 24.18 -6.71
CA LYS A 171 -41.69 23.17 -7.22
C LYS A 171 -41.07 21.79 -7.23
N PHE A 172 -39.87 21.67 -7.81
CA PHE A 172 -39.11 20.41 -7.83
C PHE A 172 -38.81 19.92 -6.41
N PHE A 173 -38.35 20.81 -5.53
CA PHE A 173 -38.05 20.45 -4.14
C PHE A 173 -39.30 19.97 -3.38
N PHE A 174 -40.45 20.61 -3.59
CA PHE A 174 -41.71 20.20 -2.98
C PHE A 174 -42.14 18.80 -3.44
N GLU A 175 -42.09 18.53 -4.74
CA GLU A 175 -42.40 17.20 -5.30
C GLU A 175 -41.41 16.14 -4.83
N LEU A 176 -40.11 16.44 -4.79
CA LEU A 176 -39.11 15.53 -4.24
C LEU A 176 -39.37 15.21 -2.77
N ARG A 177 -39.71 16.23 -1.97
CA ARG A 177 -40.06 16.04 -0.55
C ARG A 177 -41.34 15.23 -0.38
N LYS A 178 -42.33 15.41 -1.25
CA LYS A 178 -43.55 14.61 -1.28
C LYS A 178 -43.22 13.16 -1.62
N PHE A 179 -42.41 12.95 -2.66
CA PHE A 179 -41.94 11.63 -3.08
C PHE A 179 -41.17 10.91 -1.98
N VAL A 180 -40.18 11.56 -1.35
CA VAL A 180 -39.40 11.00 -0.23
C VAL A 180 -40.26 10.71 1.01
N LYS A 181 -41.39 11.42 1.19
CA LYS A 181 -42.35 11.12 2.26
C LYS A 181 -43.27 9.94 1.92
N HIS A 182 -43.58 9.74 0.64
CA HIS A 182 -44.49 8.67 0.18
C HIS A 182 -43.74 7.36 -0.07
N GLN A 183 -42.51 7.45 -0.56
CA GLN A 183 -41.57 6.35 -0.62
C GLN A 183 -40.94 6.26 0.76
N GLU A 184 -41.45 5.38 1.62
CA GLU A 184 -40.82 5.08 2.90
C GLU A 184 -39.32 4.87 2.65
N LEU A 185 -38.49 5.74 3.24
CA LEU A 185 -37.05 5.56 3.22
C LEU A 185 -36.77 4.26 3.97
N GLY A 186 -36.59 3.17 3.22
CA GLY A 186 -36.17 1.89 3.77
C GLY A 186 -34.90 2.14 4.57
N VAL A 187 -34.86 1.62 5.80
CA VAL A 187 -33.62 1.66 6.57
C VAL A 187 -32.64 0.76 5.79
N PRO A 188 -31.34 1.08 5.66
CA PRO A 188 -30.39 0.21 4.92
C PRO A 188 -30.43 -1.27 5.34
N GLN A 189 -30.85 -1.53 6.57
CA GLN A 189 -31.14 -2.82 7.16
C GLN A 189 -32.26 -3.58 6.43
N ASP A 190 -33.32 -2.90 5.98
CA ASP A 190 -34.44 -3.49 5.24
C ASP A 190 -34.02 -3.88 3.82
N ASP A 191 -33.18 -3.06 3.18
CA ASP A 191 -32.62 -3.36 1.86
C ASP A 191 -31.65 -4.53 1.94
N MET A 192 -30.77 -4.56 2.95
CA MET A 192 -29.92 -5.72 3.23
C MET A 192 -30.76 -6.96 3.54
N SER A 193 -31.84 -6.83 4.30
CA SER A 193 -32.73 -7.95 4.64
C SER A 193 -33.42 -8.50 3.39
N LYS A 194 -33.88 -7.64 2.47
CA LYS A 194 -34.42 -8.05 1.17
C LYS A 194 -33.37 -8.74 0.30
N ILE A 195 -32.15 -8.22 0.24
CA ILE A 195 -31.05 -8.84 -0.52
C ILE A 195 -30.76 -10.23 0.05
N VAL A 196 -30.55 -10.36 1.36
CA VAL A 196 -30.29 -11.64 2.03
C VAL A 196 -31.46 -12.61 1.85
N TRP A 197 -32.69 -12.12 1.95
CA TRP A 197 -33.90 -12.92 1.73
C TRP A 197 -33.99 -13.42 0.29
N ASN A 198 -33.71 -12.57 -0.70
CA ASN A 198 -33.66 -12.95 -2.11
C ASN A 198 -32.55 -13.97 -2.38
N PHE A 199 -31.37 -13.81 -1.77
CA PHE A 199 -30.30 -14.81 -1.84
C PHE A 199 -30.71 -16.14 -1.22
N LYS A 200 -31.44 -16.10 -0.10
CA LYS A 200 -31.93 -17.30 0.58
C LYS A 200 -33.02 -18.03 -0.21
N VAL A 201 -33.93 -17.29 -0.86
CA VAL A 201 -35.07 -17.84 -1.59
C VAL A 201 -34.68 -18.27 -3.01
N CYS A 202 -33.88 -17.47 -3.71
CA CYS A 202 -33.53 -17.71 -5.12
C CYS A 202 -32.17 -18.42 -5.31
N GLY A 203 -31.33 -18.50 -4.27
CA GLY A 203 -29.96 -19.01 -4.40
C GLY A 203 -29.07 -18.14 -5.30
N VAL A 204 -27.81 -18.55 -5.49
CA VAL A 204 -26.79 -17.80 -6.25
C VAL A 204 -27.03 -17.83 -7.78
N PHE A 205 -28.06 -18.53 -8.26
CA PHE A 205 -28.38 -18.65 -9.69
C PHE A 205 -29.86 -18.41 -9.97
N GLY A 206 -30.18 -17.16 -10.27
CA GLY A 206 -31.45 -16.76 -10.88
C GLY A 206 -31.21 -15.53 -11.75
N ARG A 207 -30.34 -15.66 -12.75
CA ARG A 207 -30.18 -14.64 -13.79
C ARG A 207 -31.05 -15.02 -14.98
N ASP A 208 -31.86 -14.05 -15.39
CA ASP A 208 -32.47 -13.86 -16.70
C ASP A 208 -33.64 -14.77 -17.07
N ASN A 209 -34.85 -14.27 -16.81
CA ASN A 209 -35.98 -14.38 -17.74
C ASN A 209 -36.90 -13.17 -17.52
N HIS A 210 -36.55 -12.05 -18.15
CA HIS A 210 -37.54 -11.01 -18.45
C HIS A 210 -37.18 -10.32 -19.77
N ASP A 211 -37.15 -11.11 -20.85
CA ASP A 211 -37.36 -10.60 -22.20
C ASP A 211 -38.70 -11.15 -22.73
N ASN A 212 -39.51 -10.22 -23.26
CA ASN A 212 -40.75 -10.37 -24.04
C ASN A 212 -42.06 -10.68 -23.30
N ASN A 213 -42.81 -9.63 -22.93
CA ASN A 213 -44.00 -9.17 -23.68
C ASN A 213 -44.47 -7.80 -23.14
#